data_AF-A0A2M4AZV0-F1
#
_entry.id   AF-A0A2M4AZV0-F1
#
_cell.length_a   1.000
_cell.length_b   1.000
_cell.length_c   1.000
_cell.angle_alpha   90.00
_cell.angle_beta   90.00
_cell.angle_gamma   90.00
#
_symmetry.space_group_name_H-M   'P 1'
#
loop_
_entity.id
_entity.type
_entity.pdbx_description
1 polymer ?
#
loop_
_entity_poly.entity_id
_entity_poly.type
_entity_poly.pdbx_seq_one_letter_code
_entity_poly.pdbx_strand_id
1 'polypeptide(L)'
;MDLANSIARECLAKFDSLPKTGKPDESFEWTILAGVVLTRGDQRVPEVVALGTGTKCLGATELSQRGDRVNDSHAEVLARRAFLRYLYEQIELAGNGQKEAIFVGSPGGKFTLKDGHSFHFFTTHSPCGDASIFEQIEKVPPDIRDEGEPPSKRSRETLPEKEEPVGSVLVCASVGQVAGMT
;
A
#
# COMPACT_ATOMS: atom_id res chain seq x y z
N MET A 1 7.74 -11.20 -20.91
CA MET A 1 7.29 -9.96 -20.24
C MET A 1 8.35 -9.61 -19.22
N ASP A 2 8.73 -8.34 -19.14
CA ASP A 2 9.65 -7.85 -18.12
C ASP A 2 9.03 -7.98 -16.71
N LEU A 3 9.84 -8.33 -15.70
CA LEU A 3 9.38 -8.62 -14.33
C LEU A 3 8.75 -7.38 -13.68
N ALA A 4 9.35 -6.21 -13.83
CA ALA A 4 8.83 -4.96 -13.27
C ALA A 4 7.46 -4.63 -13.88
N ASN A 5 7.32 -4.77 -15.20
CA ASN A 5 6.04 -4.61 -15.88
C ASN A 5 5.00 -5.65 -15.47
N SER A 6 5.41 -6.87 -15.12
CA SER A 6 4.52 -7.89 -14.58
C SER A 6 4.02 -7.48 -13.19
N ILE A 7 4.92 -7.10 -12.29
CA ILE A 7 4.59 -6.64 -10.92
C ILE A 7 3.63 -5.46 -10.97
N ALA A 8 3.93 -4.43 -11.76
CA ALA A 8 3.09 -3.24 -11.89
C ALA A 8 1.67 -3.58 -12.37
N ARG A 9 1.58 -4.43 -13.40
CA ARG A 9 0.29 -4.90 -13.94
C ARG A 9 -0.52 -5.64 -12.89
N GLU A 10 0.09 -6.57 -12.15
CA GLU A 10 -0.61 -7.34 -11.11
C GLU A 10 -1.10 -6.42 -9.98
N CYS A 11 -0.29 -5.45 -9.54
CA CYS A 11 -0.71 -4.45 -8.55
C CYS A 11 -1.90 -3.60 -9.02
N LEU A 12 -1.84 -3.07 -10.25
CA LEU A 12 -2.91 -2.24 -10.82
C LEU A 12 -4.19 -3.06 -11.03
N ALA A 13 -4.09 -4.23 -11.65
CA ALA A 13 -5.23 -5.11 -11.86
C ALA A 13 -5.86 -5.55 -10.53
N LYS A 14 -5.04 -5.84 -9.51
CA LYS A 14 -5.55 -6.16 -8.17
C LYS A 14 -6.27 -4.97 -7.57
N PHE A 15 -5.69 -3.77 -7.64
CA PHE A 15 -6.36 -2.55 -7.18
C PHE A 15 -7.69 -2.35 -7.90
N ASP A 16 -7.73 -2.45 -9.22
CA ASP A 16 -8.95 -2.30 -10.04
C ASP A 16 -10.04 -3.31 -9.67
N SER A 17 -9.66 -4.53 -9.28
CA SER A 17 -10.60 -5.57 -8.83
C SER A 17 -11.26 -5.29 -7.46
N LEU A 18 -10.68 -4.40 -6.63
CA LEU A 18 -11.22 -4.09 -5.30
C LEU A 18 -12.53 -3.26 -5.39
N PRO A 19 -13.39 -3.32 -4.37
CA PRO A 19 -14.56 -2.46 -4.26
C PRO A 19 -14.21 -0.97 -4.34
N LYS A 20 -15.21 -0.12 -4.65
CA LYS A 20 -15.02 1.36 -4.70
C LYS A 20 -14.59 1.97 -3.37
N THR A 21 -14.89 1.33 -2.24
CA THR A 21 -14.52 1.84 -0.92
C THR A 21 -13.00 1.95 -0.79
N GLY A 22 -12.50 3.17 -0.59
CA GLY A 22 -11.06 3.45 -0.47
C GLY A 22 -10.35 3.72 -1.81
N LYS A 23 -11.08 3.74 -2.93
CA LYS A 23 -10.57 4.25 -4.21
C LYS A 23 -10.90 5.72 -4.38
N PRO A 24 -10.04 6.50 -5.04
CA PRO A 24 -10.34 7.89 -5.37
C PRO A 24 -11.50 7.96 -6.38
N ASP A 25 -12.31 9.03 -6.29
CA ASP A 25 -13.17 9.45 -7.40
C ASP A 25 -12.30 9.94 -8.57
N GLU A 26 -12.36 9.26 -9.70
CA GLU A 26 -11.53 9.54 -10.88
C GLU A 26 -11.74 10.95 -11.46
N SER A 27 -12.84 11.63 -11.13
CA SER A 27 -13.15 12.95 -11.68
C SER A 27 -12.47 14.11 -10.94
N PHE A 28 -12.08 13.94 -9.68
CA PHE A 28 -11.45 15.02 -8.89
C PHE A 28 -10.49 14.57 -7.78
N GLU A 29 -10.34 13.26 -7.53
CA GLU A 29 -9.43 12.72 -6.52
C GLU A 29 -8.28 11.97 -7.17
N TRP A 30 -7.15 11.94 -6.48
CA TRP A 30 -6.01 11.12 -6.84
C TRP A 30 -5.39 10.52 -5.58
N THR A 31 -4.70 9.40 -5.75
CA THR A 31 -3.95 8.76 -4.68
C THR A 31 -2.68 8.14 -5.24
N ILE A 32 -1.76 7.79 -4.36
CA ILE A 32 -0.64 6.90 -4.68
C ILE A 32 -1.03 5.49 -4.31
N LEU A 33 -0.64 4.52 -5.13
CA LEU A 33 -0.78 3.09 -4.84
C LEU A 33 0.61 2.51 -4.61
N ALA A 34 0.75 1.74 -3.55
CA ALA A 34 1.92 0.91 -3.30
C ALA A 34 1.49 -0.53 -3.04
N GLY A 35 2.40 -1.46 -3.33
CA GLY A 35 2.15 -2.89 -3.19
C GLY A 35 3.40 -3.67 -2.85
N VAL A 36 3.18 -4.80 -2.16
CA VAL A 36 4.20 -5.84 -1.98
C VAL A 36 3.74 -7.08 -2.73
N VAL A 37 4.63 -7.61 -3.56
CA VAL A 37 4.34 -8.71 -4.46
C VAL A 37 5.29 -9.87 -4.16
N LEU A 38 4.72 -11.05 -3.96
CA LEU A 38 5.44 -12.29 -3.81
C LEU A 38 5.69 -12.91 -5.18
N THR A 39 6.93 -13.30 -5.44
CA THR A 39 7.26 -14.24 -6.52
C THR A 39 7.67 -15.55 -5.86
N ARG A 40 7.08 -16.66 -6.30
CA ARG A 40 7.45 -18.00 -5.85
C ARG A 40 8.29 -18.67 -6.93
N GLY A 41 9.28 -19.46 -6.53
CA GLY A 41 10.24 -20.06 -7.48
C GLY A 41 9.60 -20.98 -8.53
N ASP A 42 8.40 -21.50 -8.25
CA ASP A 42 7.60 -22.37 -9.10
C ASP A 42 6.51 -21.64 -9.90
N GLN A 43 6.25 -20.35 -9.61
CA GLN A 43 5.19 -19.58 -10.23
C GLN A 43 5.72 -18.54 -11.21
N ARG A 44 5.09 -18.48 -12.38
CA ARG A 44 5.40 -17.48 -13.41
C ARG A 44 4.73 -16.13 -13.15
N VAL A 45 3.59 -16.13 -12.46
CA VAL A 45 2.79 -14.93 -12.21
C VAL A 45 3.05 -14.47 -10.77
N PRO A 46 3.51 -13.21 -10.57
CA PRO A 46 3.67 -12.65 -9.25
C PRO A 46 2.33 -12.50 -8.51
N GLU A 47 2.32 -12.73 -7.21
CA GLU A 47 1.13 -12.67 -6.35
C GLU A 47 1.15 -11.36 -5.53
N VAL A 48 0.11 -10.52 -5.64
CA VAL A 48 -0.01 -9.32 -4.81
C VAL A 48 -0.49 -9.70 -3.40
N VAL A 49 0.38 -9.56 -2.40
CA VAL A 49 0.11 -9.98 -1.02
C VAL A 49 -0.33 -8.83 -0.11
N ALA A 50 0.05 -7.60 -0.46
CA ALA A 50 -0.34 -6.40 0.27
C ALA A 50 -0.47 -5.21 -0.69
N LEU A 51 -1.47 -4.36 -0.45
CA LEU A 51 -1.66 -3.07 -1.10
C LEU A 51 -1.89 -1.97 -0.06
N GLY A 52 -1.56 -0.74 -0.43
CA GLY A 52 -1.87 0.46 0.34
C GLY A 52 -2.04 1.66 -0.58
N THR A 53 -2.94 2.57 -0.21
CA THR A 53 -3.13 3.84 -0.89
C THR A 53 -3.16 5.00 0.09
N GLY A 54 -2.56 6.13 -0.27
CA GLY A 54 -2.69 7.35 0.52
C GLY A 54 -1.49 8.30 0.40
N THR A 55 -1.69 9.53 0.86
CA THR A 55 -0.77 10.66 0.66
C THR A 55 -0.68 11.59 1.87
N LYS A 56 -1.16 11.15 3.03
CA LYS A 56 -1.39 12.01 4.20
C LYS A 56 -0.91 11.36 5.48
N CYS A 57 -0.62 12.20 6.46
CA CYS A 57 -0.27 11.82 7.83
C CYS A 57 -1.17 12.58 8.81
N LEU A 58 -1.31 12.05 10.02
CA LEU A 58 -2.02 12.73 11.10
C LEU A 58 -1.29 13.99 11.55
N GLY A 59 -2.07 15.01 11.93
CA GLY A 59 -1.53 16.17 12.62
C GLY A 59 -1.08 15.83 14.05
N ALA A 60 -0.18 16.64 14.62
CA ALA A 60 0.38 16.42 15.96
C ALA A 60 -0.70 16.30 17.05
N THR A 61 -1.78 17.06 16.95
CA THR A 61 -2.92 17.05 17.89
C THR A 61 -3.78 15.79 17.78
N GLU A 62 -3.63 15.03 16.69
CA GLU A 62 -4.39 13.80 16.45
C GLU A 62 -3.61 12.55 16.86
N LEU A 63 -2.33 12.68 17.23
CA LEU A 63 -1.53 11.56 17.70
C LEU A 63 -2.11 10.96 18.99
N SER A 64 -2.05 9.64 19.08
CA SER A 64 -2.54 8.88 20.24
C SER A 64 -1.42 8.06 20.85
N GLN A 65 -1.30 8.11 22.19
CA GLN A 65 -0.34 7.28 22.94
C GLN A 65 -0.80 5.82 23.08
N ARG A 66 -2.07 5.51 22.76
CA ARG A 66 -2.63 4.16 22.91
C ARG A 66 -2.24 3.20 21.78
N GLY A 67 -1.65 3.71 20.69
CA GLY A 67 -1.28 2.91 19.52
C GLY A 67 -2.48 2.49 18.65
N ASP A 68 -3.62 3.17 18.79
CA ASP A 68 -4.90 2.90 18.12
C ASP A 68 -5.16 3.78 16.88
N ARG A 69 -4.18 4.63 16.51
CA ARG A 69 -4.26 5.50 15.32
C ARG A 69 -3.05 5.28 14.41
N VAL A 70 -3.28 5.41 13.11
CA VAL A 70 -2.21 5.29 12.10
C VAL A 70 -1.65 6.67 11.82
N ASN A 71 -0.43 6.92 12.29
CA ASN A 71 0.21 8.23 12.19
C ASN A 71 0.55 8.63 10.75
N ASP A 72 1.01 7.66 9.95
CA ASP A 72 1.44 7.88 8.57
C ASP A 72 0.62 6.95 7.65
N SER A 73 -0.16 7.57 6.78
CA SER A 73 -1.05 6.92 5.82
C SER A 73 -0.56 7.11 4.38
N HIS A 74 0.74 7.33 4.17
CA HIS A 74 1.34 7.17 2.84
C HIS A 74 1.19 5.73 2.35
N ALA A 75 0.99 5.59 1.04
CA ALA A 75 0.73 4.31 0.38
C ALA A 75 1.76 3.23 0.75
N GLU A 76 3.05 3.57 0.68
CA GLU A 76 4.17 2.67 1.00
C GLU A 76 4.19 2.23 2.45
N VAL A 77 3.82 3.11 3.37
CA VAL A 77 3.75 2.82 4.80
C VAL A 77 2.59 1.88 5.09
N LEU A 78 1.43 2.12 4.48
CA LEU A 78 0.26 1.26 4.60
C LEU A 78 0.49 -0.11 3.98
N ALA A 79 1.10 -0.17 2.79
CA ALA A 79 1.45 -1.43 2.14
C ALA A 79 2.40 -2.26 3.02
N ARG A 80 3.40 -1.63 3.66
CA ARG A 80 4.28 -2.30 4.63
C ARG A 80 3.51 -2.81 5.86
N ARG A 81 2.58 -2.04 6.42
CA ARG A 81 1.76 -2.47 7.57
C ARG A 81 0.87 -3.65 7.21
N ALA A 82 0.23 -3.63 6.04
CA ALA A 82 -0.54 -4.75 5.52
C ALA A 82 0.35 -5.98 5.27
N PHE A 83 1.58 -5.78 4.76
CA PHE A 83 2.54 -6.84 4.56
C PHE A 83 2.96 -7.52 5.87
N LEU A 84 3.15 -6.78 6.96
CA LEU A 84 3.43 -7.39 8.27
C LEU A 84 2.30 -8.34 8.73
N ARG A 85 1.03 -7.97 8.51
CA ARG A 85 -0.12 -8.85 8.80
C ARG A 85 -0.04 -10.14 7.98
N TYR A 86 0.22 -10.02 6.68
CA TYR A 86 0.44 -11.18 5.81
C TYR A 86 1.59 -12.06 6.33
N LEU A 87 2.71 -11.49 6.76
CA LEU A 87 3.82 -12.27 7.32
C LEU A 87 3.44 -13.04 8.58
N TYR A 88 2.66 -12.44 9.50
CA TYR A 88 2.16 -13.14 10.69
C TYR A 88 1.25 -14.31 10.32
N GLU A 89 0.30 -14.08 9.41
CA GLU A 89 -0.58 -15.15 8.89
C GLU A 89 0.25 -16.31 8.30
N GLN A 90 1.30 -16.01 7.53
CA GLN A 90 2.18 -17.02 6.93
C GLN A 90 3.05 -17.77 7.96
N ILE A 91 3.46 -17.11 9.04
CA ILE A 91 4.18 -17.75 10.15
C ILE A 91 3.25 -18.72 10.89
N GLU A 92 2.01 -18.33 11.14
CA GLU A 92 1.01 -19.22 11.76
C GLU A 92 0.72 -20.45 10.89
N LEU A 93 0.54 -20.25 9.58
CA LEU A 93 0.38 -21.34 8.61
C LEU A 93 1.58 -22.29 8.63
N ALA A 94 2.81 -21.75 8.64
CA ALA A 94 4.02 -22.57 8.70
C ALA A 94 4.14 -23.34 10.03
N GLY A 95 3.79 -22.72 11.15
CA GLY A 95 3.76 -23.36 12.48
C GLY A 95 2.75 -24.51 12.57
N ASN A 96 1.64 -24.40 11.83
CA ASN A 96 0.62 -25.43 11.71
C ASN A 96 0.93 -26.48 10.63
N GLY A 97 2.12 -26.43 10.01
CA GLY A 97 2.56 -27.40 9.00
C GLY A 97 1.84 -27.30 7.65
N GLN A 98 1.20 -26.16 7.34
CA GLN A 98 0.52 -25.93 6.07
C GLN A 98 1.54 -25.81 4.93
N LYS A 99 1.32 -26.52 3.82
CA LYS A 99 2.28 -26.59 2.71
C LYS A 99 2.35 -25.29 1.92
N GLU A 100 1.24 -24.56 1.90
CA GLU A 100 0.99 -23.31 1.18
C GLU A 100 1.75 -22.12 1.80
N ALA A 101 2.16 -22.26 3.07
CA ALA A 101 2.92 -21.25 3.79
C ALA A 101 4.22 -20.89 3.05
N ILE A 102 4.60 -19.63 3.05
CA ILE A 102 5.84 -19.17 2.40
C ILE A 102 7.11 -19.41 3.24
N PHE A 103 6.94 -19.76 4.51
CA PHE A 103 8.03 -19.96 5.46
C PHE A 103 8.26 -21.44 5.75
N VAL A 104 9.48 -21.78 6.15
CA VAL A 104 9.84 -23.06 6.76
C VAL A 104 10.28 -22.83 8.20
N GLY A 105 9.69 -23.58 9.13
CA GLY A 105 10.12 -23.58 10.52
C GLY A 105 11.48 -24.28 10.67
N SER A 106 12.36 -23.68 11.45
CA SER A 106 13.67 -24.22 11.82
C SER A 106 13.71 -24.60 13.31
N PRO A 107 14.58 -25.55 13.71
CA PRO A 107 14.82 -25.83 15.12
C PRO A 107 15.12 -24.55 15.90
N GLY A 108 14.46 -24.36 17.05
CA GLY A 108 14.58 -23.14 17.86
C GLY A 108 13.54 -22.06 17.58
N GLY A 109 12.44 -22.38 16.87
CA GLY A 109 11.27 -21.51 16.75
C GLY A 109 11.42 -20.35 15.76
N LYS A 110 12.42 -20.42 14.87
CA LYS A 110 12.64 -19.41 13.82
C LYS A 110 11.96 -19.84 12.52
N PHE A 111 11.57 -18.86 11.71
CA PHE A 111 11.00 -19.07 10.39
C PHE A 111 11.89 -18.42 9.33
N THR A 112 12.13 -19.14 8.24
CA THR A 112 12.96 -18.69 7.11
C THR A 112 12.14 -18.75 5.85
N LEU A 113 12.25 -17.73 5.00
CA LEU A 113 11.53 -17.69 3.71
C LEU A 113 11.99 -18.89 2.86
N LYS A 114 11.04 -19.57 2.20
CA LYS A 114 11.35 -20.69 1.31
C LYS A 114 12.27 -20.26 0.18
N ASP A 115 13.16 -21.15 -0.23
CA ASP A 115 14.04 -20.92 -1.37
C ASP A 115 13.24 -20.60 -2.64
N GLY A 116 13.81 -19.74 -3.48
CA GLY A 116 13.18 -19.25 -4.71
C GLY A 116 12.02 -18.28 -4.48
N HIS A 117 11.62 -18.00 -3.24
CA HIS A 117 10.63 -16.96 -2.95
C HIS A 117 11.33 -15.61 -2.78
N SER A 118 10.75 -14.56 -3.34
CA SER A 118 11.23 -13.20 -3.13
C SER A 118 10.08 -12.20 -3.15
N PHE A 119 10.26 -11.09 -2.43
CA PHE A 119 9.31 -10.00 -2.37
C PHE A 119 9.79 -8.81 -3.17
N HIS A 120 8.86 -8.16 -3.85
CA HIS A 120 9.11 -6.98 -4.67
C HIS A 120 8.20 -5.86 -4.19
N PHE A 121 8.76 -4.67 -4.09
CA PHE A 121 8.01 -3.47 -3.76
C PHE A 121 7.66 -2.71 -5.03
N PHE A 122 6.42 -2.25 -5.11
CA PHE A 122 5.90 -1.43 -6.19
C PHE A 122 5.25 -0.17 -5.62
N THR A 123 5.42 0.95 -6.33
CA THR A 123 4.71 2.21 -6.06
C THR A 123 4.46 2.95 -7.37
N THR A 124 3.30 3.60 -7.51
CA THR A 124 2.96 4.39 -8.71
C THR A 124 3.70 5.73 -8.79
N HIS A 125 4.36 6.13 -7.71
CA HIS A 125 5.16 7.35 -7.65
C HIS A 125 6.38 7.16 -6.76
N SER A 126 7.44 7.93 -7.00
CA SER A 126 8.61 7.92 -6.13
C SER A 126 8.20 8.24 -4.68
N PRO A 127 8.74 7.51 -3.68
CA PRO A 127 8.47 7.81 -2.28
C PRO A 127 8.86 9.26 -1.93
N CYS A 128 8.10 9.90 -1.04
CA CYS A 128 8.39 11.27 -0.64
C CYS A 128 9.74 11.38 0.09
N GLY A 129 10.43 12.51 -0.04
CA GLY A 129 11.80 12.73 0.45
C GLY A 129 12.82 12.63 -0.67
N ASP A 130 14.05 12.23 -0.37
CA ASP A 130 15.20 12.25 -1.29
C ASP A 130 14.94 11.55 -2.63
N ALA A 131 14.17 10.45 -2.65
CA ALA A 131 13.85 9.72 -3.87
C ALA A 131 13.02 10.53 -4.88
N SER A 132 12.41 11.63 -4.44
CA SER A 132 11.61 12.54 -5.27
C SER A 132 12.31 13.89 -5.52
N ILE A 133 13.56 14.05 -5.10
CA ILE A 133 14.36 15.27 -5.35
C ILE A 133 15.21 15.03 -6.59
N PHE A 134 14.67 15.37 -7.76
CA PHE A 134 15.40 15.29 -9.02
C PHE A 134 15.04 16.47 -9.92
N GLU A 135 15.99 16.89 -10.76
CA GLU A 135 15.74 17.92 -11.77
C GLU A 135 14.71 17.38 -12.78
N GLN A 136 13.55 18.01 -12.83
CA GLN A 136 12.62 17.77 -13.93
C GLN A 136 13.26 18.37 -15.18
N ILE A 137 13.83 17.52 -16.04
CA ILE A 137 14.19 17.94 -17.39
C ILE A 137 12.88 18.19 -18.12
N GLU A 138 12.40 19.41 -18.02
CA GLU A 138 11.25 19.92 -18.75
C GLU A 138 11.51 19.75 -20.25
N LYS A 139 10.92 18.74 -20.87
CA LYS A 139 10.53 18.83 -22.28
C LYS A 139 9.25 19.65 -22.35
N VAL A 140 9.31 20.90 -21.93
CA VAL A 140 8.19 21.85 -22.04
C VAL A 140 8.33 22.57 -23.38
N PRO A 141 7.39 22.39 -24.33
CA PRO A 141 7.22 23.33 -25.43
C PRO A 141 6.95 24.73 -24.86
N PRO A 142 7.40 25.82 -25.49
CA PRO A 142 7.33 27.16 -24.92
C PRO A 142 5.89 27.55 -24.51
N ASP A 143 5.67 27.55 -23.20
CA ASP A 143 4.90 28.48 -22.38
C ASP A 143 3.61 29.07 -23.01
N ILE A 144 2.46 28.44 -22.73
CA ILE A 144 1.21 29.20 -22.55
C ILE A 144 1.14 29.47 -21.05
N ARG A 145 1.65 30.64 -20.63
CA ARG A 145 1.58 31.12 -19.25
C ARG A 145 0.12 31.12 -18.80
N ASP A 146 -0.18 30.33 -17.78
CA ASP A 146 -1.35 30.55 -16.94
C ASP A 146 -1.08 31.81 -16.11
N GLU A 147 -1.57 32.97 -16.58
CA GLU A 147 -1.57 34.26 -15.86
C GLU A 147 -2.55 34.24 -14.66
N GLY A 148 -2.78 33.06 -14.07
CA GLY A 148 -3.65 32.86 -12.92
C GLY A 148 -2.91 33.07 -11.60
N GLU A 149 -3.54 33.80 -10.68
CA GLU A 149 -3.09 33.90 -9.29
C GLU A 149 -2.91 32.49 -8.70
N PRO A 150 -1.81 32.21 -7.96
CA PRO A 150 -1.65 30.91 -7.31
C PRO A 150 -2.88 30.61 -6.44
N PRO A 151 -3.43 29.38 -6.47
CA PRO A 151 -4.62 29.05 -5.73
C PRO A 151 -4.41 29.41 -4.25
N SER A 152 -5.25 30.30 -3.74
CA SER A 152 -5.19 30.68 -2.33
C SER A 152 -5.36 29.42 -1.48
N LYS A 153 -4.50 29.26 -0.46
CA LYS A 153 -4.70 28.22 0.54
C LYS A 153 -6.09 28.42 1.14
N ARG A 154 -7.08 27.63 0.74
CA ARG A 154 -8.36 27.57 1.44
C ARG A 154 -8.04 27.25 2.89
N SER A 155 -8.42 28.15 3.80
CA SER A 155 -8.43 27.85 5.22
C SER A 155 -9.25 26.59 5.41
N ARG A 156 -8.74 25.66 6.22
CA ARG A 156 -9.49 24.48 6.68
C ARG A 156 -10.81 25.00 7.25
N GLU A 157 -11.91 24.77 6.55
CA GLU A 157 -13.23 25.05 7.09
C GLU A 157 -13.36 24.22 8.37
N THR A 158 -13.51 24.89 9.50
CA THR A 158 -13.89 24.25 10.75
C THR A 158 -15.32 23.77 10.56
N LEU A 159 -15.47 22.53 10.11
CA LEU A 159 -16.74 21.84 10.16
C LEU A 159 -17.19 21.83 11.64
N PRO A 160 -18.46 22.14 11.95
CA PRO A 160 -18.97 22.02 13.31
C PRO A 160 -18.72 20.59 13.79
N GLU A 161 -18.25 20.44 15.02
CA GLU A 161 -18.09 19.15 15.68
C GLU A 161 -19.44 18.43 15.67
N LYS A 162 -19.61 17.53 14.70
CA LYS A 162 -20.57 16.44 14.83
C LYS A 162 -19.82 15.31 15.51
N GLU A 163 -20.35 14.87 16.64
CA GLU A 163 -20.02 13.55 17.19
C GLU A 163 -20.48 12.50 16.18
N GLU A 164 -19.62 12.22 15.20
CA GLU A 164 -19.71 11.07 14.32
C GLU A 164 -18.98 9.90 15.00
N PRO A 165 -19.52 8.66 14.93
CA PRO A 165 -18.84 7.51 15.48
C PRO A 165 -17.45 7.37 14.83
N VAL A 166 -16.41 7.35 15.67
CA VAL A 166 -15.00 7.29 15.29
C VAL A 166 -14.77 6.04 14.43
N GLY A 167 -14.60 6.24 13.13
CA GLY A 167 -14.30 5.18 12.19
C GLY A 167 -13.86 5.73 10.84
N SER A 168 -12.65 6.27 10.74
CA SER A 168 -12.00 6.34 9.44
C SER A 168 -11.61 4.92 9.02
N VAL A 169 -12.31 4.37 8.02
CA VAL A 169 -12.01 3.05 7.49
C VAL A 169 -10.72 3.14 6.68
N LEU A 170 -9.61 2.79 7.31
CA LEU A 170 -8.35 2.58 6.61
C LEU A 170 -8.38 1.19 5.98
N VAL A 171 -8.52 1.12 4.66
CA VAL A 171 -8.55 -0.16 3.94
C VAL A 171 -7.10 -0.62 3.68
N CYS A 172 -6.55 -1.38 4.62
CA CYS A 172 -5.37 -2.21 4.41
C CYS A 172 -5.82 -3.66 4.20
N ALA A 173 -5.74 -4.15 2.97
CA ALA A 173 -6.04 -5.54 2.65
C ALA A 173 -4.77 -6.40 2.72
N SER A 174 -4.74 -7.37 3.65
CA SER A 174 -3.93 -8.59 3.48
C SER A 174 -4.75 -9.53 2.61
N VAL A 175 -4.17 -10.02 1.51
CA VAL A 175 -4.87 -10.95 0.61
C VAL A 175 -4.62 -12.36 1.14
N GLY A 176 -5.36 -12.76 2.18
CA GLY A 176 -5.44 -14.16 2.59
C GLY A 176 -6.36 -14.92 1.64
N GLN A 177 -5.90 -16.02 1.05
CA GLN A 177 -6.80 -16.98 0.41
C GLN A 177 -7.66 -17.63 1.51
N VAL A 178 -8.96 -17.36 1.49
CA VAL A 178 -9.92 -18.09 2.33
C VAL A 178 -10.04 -19.49 1.73
N ALA A 179 -9.48 -20.50 2.41
CA ALA A 179 -9.79 -21.89 2.10
C ALA A 179 -11.28 -22.10 2.42
N GLY A 180 -12.05 -22.53 1.42
CA GLY A 180 -13.48 -22.78 1.55
C GLY A 180 -13.76 -23.80 2.65
N MET A 181 -14.61 -23.44 3.60
CA MET A 181 -15.32 -24.40 4.44
C MET A 181 -16.57 -24.82 3.66
N THR A 182 -16.57 -26.07 3.17
CA THR A 182 -17.79 -26.85 2.96
C THR A 182 -18.15 -27.55 4.26
#